data_AF-A0A078KTH7-F1
#
_entry.id   AF-A0A078KTH7-F1
#
_cell.length_a   1.000
_cell.length_b   1.000
_cell.length_c   1.000
_cell.angle_alpha   90.00
_cell.angle_beta   90.00
_cell.angle_gamma   90.00
#
_symmetry.space_group_name_H-M   'P 1'
#
loop_
_entity.id
_entity.type
_entity.pdbx_description
1 polymer ?
#
loop_
_entity_poly.entity_id
_entity_poly.type
_entity_poly.pdbx_seq_one_letter_code
_entity_poly.pdbx_strand_id
1 'polypeptide(L)'
;MITDLNIETLLLVAVWNRPCIFQGCFKITDLNSDHKVLFFFRCQSTYTTQEAIINREFSPDDYQFTHLYDDSGLVLLDTLNQAQEQGLYLLKYALDTTLFTMLTRKNQHITSIDDVAMQLMIDRVSPIINREAPLPEGEEHLGFAVAMDFCPKEEMGRQAAAALLAKLE
;
A
#
# COMPACT_ATOMS: atom_id res chain seq x y z
N MET A 1 -21.80 -11.67 3.52
CA MET A 1 -21.83 -10.51 2.61
C MET A 1 -20.61 -10.63 1.71
N ILE A 2 -20.74 -10.41 0.40
CA ILE A 2 -19.56 -10.42 -0.49
C ILE A 2 -18.92 -9.04 -0.35
N THR A 3 -17.65 -9.00 0.03
CA THR A 3 -16.92 -7.75 0.23
C THR A 3 -15.92 -7.64 -0.92
N ASP A 4 -16.32 -6.88 -1.94
CA ASP A 4 -15.46 -6.54 -3.06
C ASP A 4 -14.73 -5.23 -2.71
N LEU A 5 -13.44 -5.14 -3.03
CA LEU A 5 -12.60 -4.02 -2.68
C LEU A 5 -12.00 -3.38 -3.92
N ASN A 6 -11.79 -2.08 -3.87
CA ASN A 6 -10.76 -1.41 -4.65
C ASN A 6 -9.57 -1.10 -3.73
N ILE A 7 -8.38 -1.52 -4.12
CA ILE A 7 -7.13 -1.20 -3.43
C ILE A 7 -6.33 -0.30 -4.36
N GLU A 8 -6.24 0.97 -4.01
CA GLU A 8 -5.34 1.92 -4.65
C GLU A 8 -4.05 2.05 -3.84
N THR A 9 -2.92 1.81 -4.49
CA THR A 9 -1.59 1.96 -3.89
C THR A 9 -0.94 3.21 -4.46
N LEU A 10 -0.60 4.13 -3.57
CA LEU A 10 0.15 5.34 -3.88
C LEU A 10 1.60 5.17 -3.40
N LEU A 11 2.54 5.13 -4.34
CA LEU A 11 3.97 5.07 -4.02
C LEU A 11 4.56 6.48 -3.95
N LEU A 12 4.99 6.85 -2.74
CA LEU A 12 5.50 8.18 -2.42
C LEU A 12 7.03 8.23 -2.47
N VAL A 13 7.69 7.17 -1.99
CA VAL A 13 9.16 7.05 -1.97
C VAL A 13 9.56 5.69 -2.51
N ALA A 14 10.54 5.66 -3.42
CA ALA A 14 11.15 4.45 -3.94
C ALA A 14 12.68 4.57 -3.94
N VAL A 15 13.32 4.01 -2.92
CA VAL A 15 14.78 3.93 -2.81
C VAL A 15 15.26 2.59 -3.34
N TRP A 16 15.98 2.63 -4.45
CA TRP A 16 16.49 1.43 -5.14
C TRP A 16 17.89 0.98 -4.68
N ASN A 17 18.42 1.60 -3.62
CA ASN A 17 19.69 1.20 -2.99
C ASN A 17 19.43 0.17 -1.88
N ARG A 18 20.39 -0.73 -1.62
CA ARG A 18 20.19 -1.80 -0.64
C ARG A 18 20.19 -1.30 0.82
N PRO A 19 19.22 -1.71 1.66
CA PRO A 19 18.02 -2.46 1.27
C PRO A 19 17.01 -1.58 0.53
N CYS A 20 16.33 -2.12 -0.49
CA CYS A 20 15.34 -1.34 -1.23
C CYS A 20 14.18 -0.95 -0.32
N ILE A 21 13.77 0.33 -0.39
CA ILE A 21 12.75 0.88 0.51
C ILE A 21 11.64 1.51 -0.29
N PHE A 22 10.42 1.14 0.05
CA PHE A 22 9.19 1.70 -0.50
C PHE A 22 8.35 2.28 0.62
N GLN A 23 7.86 3.51 0.42
CA GLN A 23 6.93 4.15 1.34
C GLN A 23 5.76 4.73 0.56
N GLY A 24 4.59 4.67 1.17
CA GLY A 24 3.37 5.07 0.49
C GLY A 24 2.14 4.87 1.34
N CYS A 25 0.99 4.91 0.68
CA CYS A 25 -0.29 4.58 1.30
C CYS A 25 -1.11 3.63 0.43
N PHE A 26 -1.93 2.81 1.09
CA PHE A 26 -3.01 2.06 0.48
C PHE A 26 -4.33 2.75 0.83
N LYS A 27 -5.17 2.99 -0.18
CA LYS A 27 -6.57 3.37 -0.02
C LYS A 27 -7.44 2.19 -0.39
N ILE A 28 -8.12 1.65 0.61
CA ILE A 28 -9.02 0.51 0.46
C ILE A 28 -10.44 1.05 0.50
N THR A 29 -11.19 0.82 -0.58
CA THR A 29 -12.59 1.23 -0.70
C THR A 29 -13.43 -0.02 -0.82
N ASP A 30 -14.45 -0.16 0.03
CA ASP A 30 -15.51 -1.16 -0.19
C ASP A 30 -16.29 -0.76 -1.44
N LEU A 31 -16.42 -1.65 -2.41
CA LEU A 31 -17.14 -1.34 -3.65
C LEU A 31 -18.66 -1.33 -3.47
N ASN A 32 -19.16 -1.85 -2.35
CA ASN A 32 -20.58 -1.93 -2.04
C ASN A 32 -21.04 -0.87 -1.03
N SER A 33 -20.13 -0.04 -0.50
CA SER A 33 -20.46 1.02 0.47
C SER A 33 -19.52 2.21 0.32
N ASP A 34 -19.79 3.31 1.04
CA ASP A 34 -18.87 4.45 1.08
C ASP A 34 -17.72 4.27 2.10
N HIS A 35 -17.57 3.06 2.65
CA HIS A 35 -16.54 2.77 3.66
C HIS A 35 -15.15 2.74 3.04
N LYS A 36 -14.22 3.47 3.68
CA LYS A 36 -12.84 3.63 3.23
C LYS A 36 -11.87 3.48 4.39
N VAL A 37 -10.76 2.81 4.11
CA VAL A 37 -9.65 2.63 5.06
C VAL A 37 -8.35 3.04 4.39
N LEU A 38 -7.51 3.73 5.15
CA LEU A 38 -6.17 4.12 4.72
C LEU A 38 -5.12 3.38 5.55
N PHE A 39 -4.11 2.87 4.87
CA PHE A 39 -2.91 2.34 5.50
C PHE A 39 -1.68 3.07 5.01
N PHE A 40 -0.83 3.55 5.92
CA PHE A 40 0.48 4.12 5.60
C PHE A 40 1.57 3.09 5.87
N PHE A 41 2.49 2.91 4.93
CA PHE A 41 3.46 1.83 5.03
C PHE A 41 4.91 2.29 4.82
N ARG A 42 5.82 1.54 5.45
CA ARG A 42 7.22 1.42 5.06
C ARG A 42 7.54 -0.04 4.82
N CYS A 43 7.79 -0.39 3.56
CA CYS A 43 8.20 -1.70 3.13
C CYS A 43 9.70 -1.71 2.83
N GLN A 44 10.41 -2.69 3.37
CA GLN A 44 11.74 -3.06 2.95
C GLN A 44 11.63 -4.29 2.04
N SER A 45 12.30 -4.27 0.89
CA SER A 45 12.29 -5.39 -0.04
C SER A 45 13.65 -6.07 -0.15
N THR A 46 13.60 -7.38 -0.40
CA THR A 46 14.76 -8.23 -0.71
C THR A 46 15.27 -8.02 -2.14
N TYR A 47 14.46 -7.41 -3.02
CA TYR A 47 14.87 -7.15 -4.40
C TYR A 47 16.13 -6.30 -4.43
N THR A 48 17.01 -6.67 -5.36
CA THR A 48 18.33 -6.04 -5.47
C THR A 48 18.48 -5.19 -6.72
N THR A 49 17.57 -5.36 -7.70
CA THR A 49 17.48 -4.56 -8.92
C THR A 49 16.01 -4.41 -9.34
N GLN A 50 15.73 -3.41 -10.18
CA GLN A 50 14.40 -3.23 -10.77
C GLN A 50 14.03 -4.38 -11.71
N GLU A 51 14.99 -4.97 -12.44
CA GLU A 51 14.69 -6.12 -13.31
C GLU A 51 14.24 -7.35 -12.53
N ALA A 52 14.65 -7.49 -11.26
CA ALA A 52 14.21 -8.59 -10.43
C ALA A 52 12.70 -8.57 -10.17
N ILE A 53 12.09 -7.38 -10.06
CA ILE A 53 10.64 -7.21 -9.89
C ILE A 53 9.91 -7.55 -11.19
N ILE A 54 10.47 -7.20 -12.35
CA ILE A 54 9.81 -7.44 -13.65
C ILE A 54 9.84 -8.93 -14.03
N ASN A 55 10.93 -9.63 -13.72
CA ASN A 55 11.20 -10.96 -14.25
C ASN A 55 10.91 -12.11 -13.28
N ARG A 56 10.42 -11.81 -12.07
CA ARG A 56 10.10 -12.84 -11.06
C ARG A 56 8.61 -12.89 -10.80
N GLU A 57 8.16 -14.07 -10.40
CA GLU A 57 6.83 -14.23 -9.83
C GLU A 57 6.76 -13.56 -8.46
N PHE A 58 5.60 -13.01 -8.15
CA PHE A 58 5.32 -12.41 -6.86
C PHE A 58 5.62 -13.39 -5.71
N SER A 59 6.33 -12.90 -4.70
CA SER A 59 6.49 -13.58 -3.42
C SER A 59 6.22 -12.61 -2.27
N PRO A 60 5.31 -12.93 -1.33
CA PRO A 60 5.05 -12.08 -0.17
C PRO A 60 6.27 -11.96 0.77
N ASP A 61 7.21 -12.90 0.70
CA ASP A 61 8.42 -12.88 1.53
C ASP A 61 9.45 -11.85 1.04
N ASP A 62 9.33 -11.41 -0.22
CA ASP A 62 10.18 -10.36 -0.78
C ASP A 62 9.79 -8.95 -0.32
N TYR A 63 8.68 -8.83 0.41
CA TYR A 63 8.11 -7.58 0.90
C TYR A 63 7.93 -7.62 2.42
N GLN A 64 8.82 -6.95 3.14
CA GLN A 64 8.76 -6.83 4.59
C GLN A 64 8.21 -5.46 4.99
N PHE A 65 6.95 -5.41 5.43
CA PHE A 65 6.44 -4.23 6.11
C PHE A 65 7.12 -4.10 7.47
N THR A 66 7.95 -3.07 7.58
CA THR A 66 8.61 -2.70 8.86
C THR A 66 7.73 -1.79 9.71
N HIS A 67 6.85 -1.06 9.04
CA HIS A 67 5.87 -0.18 9.67
C HIS A 67 4.60 -0.23 8.82
N LEU A 68 3.46 -0.36 9.48
CA LEU A 68 2.14 -0.26 8.89
C LEU A 68 1.27 0.50 9.89
N TYR A 69 0.66 1.58 9.44
CA TYR A 69 -0.20 2.43 10.26
C TYR A 69 -1.58 2.53 9.64
N ASP A 70 -2.61 2.61 10.45
CA ASP A 70 -3.95 3.08 10.08
C ASP A 70 -4.23 4.43 10.77
N ASP A 71 -5.49 4.84 10.85
CA ASP A 71 -5.93 6.03 11.59
C ASP A 71 -5.91 5.87 13.12
N SER A 72 -5.84 4.64 13.64
CA SER A 72 -5.75 4.32 15.07
C SER A 72 -4.30 4.31 15.58
N GLY A 73 -3.34 4.04 14.69
CA GLY A 73 -1.91 4.10 14.94
C GLY A 73 -1.16 2.93 14.30
N LEU A 74 -0.13 2.43 15.00
CA LEU A 74 0.72 1.35 14.50
C LEU A 74 -0.03 0.00 14.57
N VAL A 75 -0.12 -0.70 13.44
CA VAL A 75 -0.65 -2.07 13.36
C VAL A 75 0.42 -3.06 13.81
N LEU A 76 0.10 -3.92 14.78
CA LEU A 76 1.03 -4.92 15.32
C LEU A 76 1.07 -6.17 14.43
N LEU A 77 2.08 -6.23 13.56
CA LEU A 77 2.21 -7.29 12.54
C LEU A 77 2.55 -8.68 13.10
N ASP A 78 3.13 -8.77 14.30
CA ASP A 78 3.54 -10.05 14.91
C ASP A 78 2.39 -10.80 15.59
N THR A 79 1.20 -10.18 15.69
CA THR A 79 0.04 -10.72 16.41
C THR A 79 -1.15 -11.00 15.49
N LEU A 80 -0.93 -10.97 14.17
CA LEU A 80 -2.00 -11.13 13.21
C LEU A 80 -2.58 -12.55 13.25
N ASN A 81 -3.90 -12.66 13.20
CA ASN A 81 -4.59 -13.91 12.95
C ASN A 81 -4.58 -14.25 11.45
N GLN A 82 -5.04 -15.45 11.10
CA GLN A 82 -5.02 -15.92 9.72
C GLN A 82 -5.71 -14.98 8.71
N ALA A 83 -6.88 -14.42 9.04
CA ALA A 83 -7.58 -13.52 8.12
C ALA A 83 -6.81 -12.22 7.90
N GLN A 84 -6.20 -11.70 8.96
CA GLN A 84 -5.36 -10.52 8.92
C GLN A 84 -4.06 -10.75 8.15
N GLU A 85 -3.43 -11.92 8.30
CA GLU A 85 -2.27 -12.32 7.49
C GLU A 85 -2.61 -12.38 6.00
N GLN A 86 -3.80 -12.87 5.64
CA GLN A 86 -4.26 -12.84 4.25
C GLN A 86 -4.54 -11.41 3.76
N GLY A 87 -5.06 -10.54 4.62
CA GLY A 87 -5.17 -9.10 4.32
C GLY A 87 -3.80 -8.48 4.05
N LEU A 88 -2.80 -8.76 4.89
CA LEU A 88 -1.43 -8.29 4.71
C LEU A 88 -0.81 -8.82 3.40
N TYR A 89 -1.08 -10.07 3.05
CA TYR A 89 -0.67 -10.66 1.77
C TYR A 89 -1.23 -9.85 0.59
N LEU A 90 -2.51 -9.46 0.63
CA LEU A 90 -3.11 -8.63 -0.43
C LEU A 90 -2.43 -7.27 -0.55
N LEU A 91 -2.06 -6.61 0.56
CA LEU A 91 -1.33 -5.34 0.52
C LEU A 91 0.06 -5.50 -0.11
N LYS A 92 0.76 -6.60 0.18
CA LYS A 92 2.06 -6.91 -0.46
C LYS A 92 1.89 -7.13 -1.95
N TYR A 93 0.85 -7.86 -2.35
CA TYR A 93 0.54 -8.11 -3.76
C TYR A 93 0.16 -6.81 -4.51
N ALA A 94 -0.61 -5.93 -3.88
CA ALA A 94 -0.95 -4.62 -4.43
C ALA A 94 0.31 -3.76 -4.64
N LEU A 95 1.24 -3.77 -3.69
CA LEU A 95 2.54 -3.09 -3.83
C LEU A 95 3.37 -3.67 -4.97
N ASP A 96 3.48 -4.99 -5.08
CA ASP A 96 4.20 -5.66 -6.16
C ASP A 96 3.64 -5.29 -7.53
N THR A 97 2.32 -5.39 -7.68
CA THR A 97 1.61 -5.00 -8.90
C THR A 97 1.85 -3.54 -9.26
N THR A 98 1.88 -2.66 -8.26
CA THR A 98 2.17 -1.23 -8.43
C THR A 98 3.60 -1.00 -8.93
N LEU A 99 4.59 -1.66 -8.32
CA LEU A 99 5.99 -1.55 -8.72
C LEU A 99 6.21 -2.14 -10.12
N PHE A 100 5.63 -3.30 -10.41
CA PHE A 100 5.67 -3.91 -11.74
C PHE A 100 5.08 -2.97 -12.79
N THR A 101 3.91 -2.40 -12.53
CA THR A 101 3.24 -1.46 -13.43
C THR A 101 4.08 -0.20 -13.63
N MET A 102 4.65 0.35 -12.55
CA MET A 102 5.54 1.52 -12.62
C MET A 102 6.75 1.26 -13.51
N LEU A 103 7.39 0.10 -13.34
CA LEU A 103 8.63 -0.25 -14.04
C LEU A 103 8.39 -0.61 -15.51
N THR A 104 7.26 -1.26 -15.82
CA THR A 104 6.91 -1.64 -17.20
C THR A 104 6.30 -0.49 -18.00
N ARG A 105 5.62 0.45 -17.33
CA ARG A 105 5.05 1.66 -17.96
C ARG A 105 6.00 2.85 -17.98
N LYS A 106 7.27 2.70 -17.57
CA LYS A 106 8.32 3.75 -17.53
C LYS A 106 8.53 4.53 -18.84
N ASN A 107 8.02 4.06 -19.98
CA ASN A 107 8.00 4.83 -21.23
C ASN A 107 6.93 5.94 -21.28
N GLN A 108 6.16 6.14 -20.21
CA GLN A 108 5.20 7.23 -20.07
C GLN A 108 5.42 7.95 -18.73
N HIS A 109 6.27 8.98 -18.76
CA HIS A 109 6.39 10.05 -17.75
C HIS A 109 6.42 9.63 -16.27
N ILE A 110 7.59 9.22 -15.76
CA ILE A 110 7.91 9.42 -14.34
C ILE A 110 8.56 10.80 -14.22
N THR A 111 7.76 11.82 -13.93
CA THR A 111 8.26 13.07 -13.37
C THR A 111 8.84 12.77 -12.00
N SER A 112 10.13 13.05 -11.83
CA SER A 112 10.78 13.17 -10.53
C SER A 112 9.88 13.95 -9.58
N ILE A 113 9.56 13.39 -8.42
CA ILE A 113 8.88 14.09 -7.33
C ILE A 113 9.84 15.19 -6.88
N ASP A 114 9.46 16.45 -7.07
CA ASP A 114 10.27 17.58 -6.62
C ASP A 114 10.18 17.74 -5.08
N ASP A 115 11.18 18.40 -4.49
CA ASP A 115 11.32 18.59 -3.03
C ASP A 115 10.07 19.22 -2.36
N VAL A 116 9.29 20.01 -3.09
CA VAL A 116 8.02 20.62 -2.66
C VAL A 116 6.93 19.56 -2.54
N ALA A 117 6.83 18.63 -3.48
CA ALA A 117 5.88 17.52 -3.39
C ALA A 117 6.25 16.58 -2.25
N MET A 118 7.54 16.34 -2.01
CA MET A 118 8.03 15.59 -0.85
C MET A 118 7.72 16.30 0.47
N GLN A 119 7.93 17.62 0.55
CA GLN A 119 7.61 18.40 1.74
C GLN A 119 6.10 18.40 2.03
N LEU A 120 5.25 18.51 1.00
CA LEU A 120 3.80 18.40 1.13
C LEU A 120 3.37 17.02 1.65
N MET A 121 4.07 15.93 1.29
CA MET A 121 3.81 14.61 1.88
C MET A 121 4.23 14.56 3.35
N ILE A 122 5.41 15.09 3.68
CA ILE A 122 5.90 15.14 5.07
C ILE A 122 4.92 15.93 5.94
N ASP A 123 4.42 17.06 5.43
CA ASP A 123 3.45 17.91 6.12
C ASP A 123 2.07 17.24 6.24
N ARG A 124 1.70 16.37 5.30
CA ARG A 124 0.44 15.60 5.33
C ARG A 124 0.50 14.35 6.21
N VAL A 125 1.66 13.70 6.31
CA VAL A 125 1.84 12.45 7.05
C VAL A 125 2.30 12.71 8.49
N SER A 126 3.02 13.81 8.76
CA SER A 126 3.42 14.18 10.14
C SER A 126 2.26 14.25 11.12
N PRO A 127 1.11 14.86 10.81
CA PRO A 127 -0.03 14.90 11.74
C PRO A 127 -0.61 13.53 12.00
N ILE A 128 -0.55 12.61 11.03
CA ILE A 128 -1.06 11.23 11.15
C ILE A 128 -0.13 10.42 12.07
N ILE A 129 1.18 10.51 11.85
CA ILE A 129 2.20 9.90 12.72
C ILE A 129 2.13 10.48 14.14
N ASN A 130 1.82 11.78 14.27
CA ASN A 130 1.73 12.46 15.55
C ASN A 130 0.33 12.40 16.19
N ARG A 131 -0.66 11.74 15.57
CA ARG A 131 -2.06 11.64 16.03
C ARG A 131 -2.81 12.98 16.18
N GLU A 132 -2.50 13.99 15.36
CA GLU A 132 -2.93 15.38 15.58
C GLU A 132 -4.15 15.87 14.75
N ALA A 133 -4.59 15.25 13.64
CA ALA A 133 -5.72 15.81 12.86
C ALA A 133 -6.24 14.89 11.72
N PRO A 134 -7.46 15.14 11.18
CA PRO A 134 -8.02 14.37 10.06
C PRO A 134 -7.31 14.64 8.72
N LEU A 135 -7.45 13.65 7.82
CA LEU A 135 -6.78 13.57 6.53
C LEU A 135 -7.16 14.71 5.57
N PRO A 136 -6.20 15.32 4.84
CA PRO A 136 -6.49 16.39 3.88
C PRO A 136 -7.02 15.86 2.54
N GLU A 137 -8.04 16.53 2.01
CA GLU A 137 -8.63 16.25 0.68
C GLU A 137 -7.70 16.72 -0.46
N GLY A 138 -7.65 15.93 -1.55
CA GLY A 138 -6.92 16.25 -2.79
C GLY A 138 -5.73 15.31 -3.03
N GLU A 139 -5.99 14.20 -3.71
CA GLU A 139 -5.04 13.12 -4.01
C GLU A 139 -4.42 13.20 -5.43
N GLU A 140 -4.58 14.28 -6.17
CA GLU A 140 -4.32 14.25 -7.62
C GLU A 140 -2.85 14.40 -8.07
N HIS A 141 -1.88 14.61 -7.17
CA HIS A 141 -0.53 15.05 -7.59
C HIS A 141 0.66 14.40 -6.85
N LEU A 142 0.48 13.31 -6.11
CA LEU A 142 1.52 12.78 -5.22
C LEU A 142 2.02 11.38 -5.64
N GLY A 143 2.93 11.31 -6.60
CA GLY A 143 3.65 10.06 -6.91
C GLY A 143 2.96 9.15 -7.94
N PHE A 144 3.35 7.86 -7.95
CA PHE A 144 2.81 6.86 -8.88
C PHE A 144 1.72 6.04 -8.18
N ALA A 145 0.51 6.02 -8.76
CA ALA A 145 -0.64 5.33 -8.21
C ALA A 145 -1.13 4.20 -9.13
N VAL A 146 -1.51 3.07 -8.55
CA VAL A 146 -2.21 1.98 -9.25
C VAL A 146 -3.37 1.51 -8.41
N ALA A 147 -4.55 1.45 -9.02
CA ALA A 147 -5.74 0.86 -8.43
C ALA A 147 -5.96 -0.55 -8.97
N MET A 148 -6.35 -1.47 -8.08
CA MET A 148 -6.76 -2.83 -8.42
C MET A 148 -8.09 -3.17 -7.75
N ASP A 149 -8.99 -3.81 -8.50
CA ASP A 149 -10.20 -4.38 -7.94
C ASP A 149 -9.94 -5.81 -7.45
N PHE A 150 -10.45 -6.13 -6.27
CA PHE A 150 -10.37 -7.44 -5.65
C PHE A 150 -11.78 -7.92 -5.31
N CYS A 151 -12.29 -8.86 -6.10
CA CYS A 151 -13.64 -9.41 -5.98
C CYS A 151 -13.59 -10.92 -5.63
N PRO A 152 -13.34 -11.27 -4.35
CA PRO A 152 -13.08 -12.65 -3.95
C PRO A 152 -14.33 -13.52 -4.03
N LYS A 153 -14.18 -14.71 -4.63
CA LYS A 153 -15.27 -15.71 -4.72
C LYS A 153 -15.13 -16.80 -3.66
N GLU A 154 -13.91 -17.01 -3.19
CA GLU A 154 -13.53 -17.93 -2.14
C GLU A 154 -13.65 -17.29 -0.75
N GLU A 155 -13.87 -18.13 0.26
CA GLU A 155 -14.10 -17.67 1.64
C GLU A 155 -12.86 -16.99 2.23
N MET A 156 -11.67 -17.52 1.94
CA MET A 156 -10.41 -16.94 2.41
C MET A 156 -10.22 -15.51 1.90
N GLY A 157 -10.49 -15.27 0.62
CA GLY A 157 -10.40 -13.94 0.03
C GLY A 157 -11.41 -12.96 0.64
N ARG A 158 -12.65 -13.43 0.92
CA ARG A 158 -13.65 -12.60 1.63
C ARG A 158 -13.20 -12.24 3.04
N GLN A 159 -12.60 -13.17 3.76
CA GLN A 159 -12.08 -12.92 5.11
C GLN A 159 -10.91 -11.93 5.09
N ALA A 160 -10.02 -12.03 4.10
CA ALA A 160 -8.94 -11.06 3.88
C ALA A 160 -9.49 -9.66 3.61
N ALA A 161 -10.50 -9.55 2.73
CA ALA A 161 -11.15 -8.28 2.42
C ALA A 161 -11.83 -7.66 3.66
N ALA A 162 -12.55 -8.47 4.43
CA ALA A 162 -13.17 -8.04 5.68
C ALA A 162 -12.13 -7.58 6.72
N ALA A 163 -11.01 -8.32 6.87
CA ALA A 163 -9.93 -7.96 7.78
C ALA A 163 -9.31 -6.60 7.41
N LEU A 164 -9.12 -6.33 6.10
CA LEU A 164 -8.61 -5.04 5.64
C LEU A 164 -9.56 -3.87 5.93
N LEU A 165 -10.86 -4.05 5.69
CA LEU A 165 -11.87 -3.02 6.03
C LEU A 165 -12.04 -2.82 7.54
N ALA A 166 -11.72 -3.86 8.33
CA ALA A 166 -11.63 -3.82 9.78
C ALA A 166 -10.23 -3.41 10.29
N LYS A 167 -9.39 -2.84 9.41
CA LYS A 167 -8.07 -2.27 9.77
C LYS A 167 -7.05 -3.26 10.34
N LEU A 168 -7.23 -4.55 10.05
CA LEU A 168 -6.44 -5.65 10.59
C LEU A 168 -6.53 -5.78 12.13
N GLU A 169 -7.65 -5.34 12.73
CA GLU A 169 -7.99 -5.55 14.15
C GLU A 169 -8.68 -6.89 14.43
#